data_AF-A0A0C3CGU2-F1
#
_entry.id   AF-A0A0C3CGU2-F1
#
_cell.length_a   1.000
_cell.length_b   1.000
_cell.length_c   1.000
_cell.angle_alpha   90.00
_cell.angle_beta   90.00
_cell.angle_gamma   90.00
#
_symmetry.space_group_name_H-M   'P 1'
#
loop_
_entity.id
_entity.type
_entity.pdbx_description
1 polymer ?
#
loop_
_entity_poly.entity_id
_entity_poly.type
_entity_poly.pdbx_seq_one_letter_code
_entity_poly.pdbx_strand_id
1 'polypeptide(L)' 'MTADLQTFGFPTGYFVIRSVATSRLWDVEGDEIEDGTEIALWPEKEKSLVESIKIL' A
#
# COMPACT_ATOMS: atom_id res chain seq x y z
N MET A 1 -13.53 19.52 22.87
CA MET A 1 -13.49 19.36 21.41
C MET A 1 -12.38 18.38 21.09
N THR A 2 -12.71 17.11 20.93
CA THR A 2 -11.77 16.08 20.49
C THR A 2 -11.67 16.20 18.98
N ALA A 3 -10.60 16.81 18.49
CA ALA A 3 -10.31 16.81 17.06
C ALA A 3 -10.16 15.35 16.61
N ASP A 4 -10.92 14.94 15.60
CA ASP A 4 -10.74 13.65 14.95
C ASP A 4 -9.33 13.58 14.36
N LEU A 5 -8.46 12.83 15.03
CA LEU A 5 -7.08 12.55 14.63
C LEU A 5 -6.96 11.79 13.28
N GLN A 6 -8.08 11.51 12.60
CA GLN A 6 -8.13 10.86 11.29
C GLN A 6 -8.18 11.84 10.09
N THR A 7 -8.12 13.15 10.31
CA THR A 7 -8.34 14.13 9.23
C THR A 7 -7.10 14.49 8.41
N PHE A 8 -5.90 14.03 8.78
CA PHE A 8 -4.66 14.37 8.06
C PHE A 8 -3.68 13.19 7.98
N GLY A 9 -3.40 12.70 6.77
CA GLY A 9 -2.32 11.73 6.50
C GLY A 9 -2.77 10.31 6.11
N PHE A 10 -1.79 9.43 5.89
CA PHE A 10 -2.00 8.00 5.63
C PHE A 10 -2.26 7.23 6.94
N PRO A 11 -2.90 6.04 6.88
CA PRO A 11 -3.08 5.17 8.04
C PRO A 11 -1.75 4.88 8.73
N THR A 12 -1.80 4.77 10.06
CA THR A 12 -0.69 4.23 10.83
C THR A 12 -0.58 2.71 10.61
N GLY A 13 0.65 2.18 10.71
CA GLY A 13 0.94 0.76 10.47
C GLY A 13 1.13 0.44 8.99
N TYR A 14 1.09 -0.85 8.65
CA TYR A 14 1.22 -1.32 7.28
C TYR A 14 -0.09 -1.12 6.52
N PHE A 15 0.01 -0.53 5.33
CA PHE A 15 -1.10 -0.36 4.41
C PHE A 15 -0.65 -0.63 2.98
N VAL A 16 -1.61 -0.89 2.11
CA VAL A 16 -1.38 -1.07 0.67
C VAL A 16 -2.04 0.07 -0.08
N ILE A 17 -1.42 0.52 -1.17
CA ILE A 17 -2.02 1.47 -2.10
C ILE A 17 -2.51 0.70 -3.32
N ARG A 18 -3.83 0.69 -3.53
CA ARG A 18 -4.49 0.02 -4.66
C ARG A 18 -5.00 1.03 -5.66
N SER A 19 -4.68 0.85 -6.93
CA SER A 19 -5.29 1.61 -8.01
C SER A 19 -6.74 1.18 -8.21
N VAL A 20 -7.68 2.12 -8.11
CA VAL A 20 -9.11 1.89 -8.34
C VAL A 20 -9.38 1.49 -9.80
N ALA A 21 -8.61 2.04 -10.76
CA ALA A 21 -8.84 1.81 -12.19
C ALA A 21 -8.44 0.39 -12.64
N THR A 22 -7.45 -0.23 -11.99
CA THR A 22 -6.88 -1.52 -12.44
C THR A 22 -6.95 -2.62 -11.38
N SER A 23 -7.34 -2.29 -10.15
CA SER A 23 -7.31 -3.19 -8.99
C SER A 23 -5.92 -3.76 -8.66
N ARG A 24 -4.85 -3.12 -9.15
CA ARG A 24 -3.45 -3.49 -8.92
C ARG A 24 -2.82 -2.67 -7.80
N LEU A 25 -1.77 -3.22 -7.19
CA LEU A 25 -1.04 -2.60 -6.09
C LEU A 25 0.17 -1.82 -6.61
N TRP A 26 0.51 -0.75 -5.92
CA TRP A 26 1.75 0.00 -6.12
C TRP A 26 2.92 -0.77 -5.48
N ASP A 27 3.82 -1.32 -6.29
CA ASP A 27 4.83 -2.30 -5.87
C ASP A 27 6.13 -2.17 -6.70
N VAL A 28 7.26 -2.59 -6.13
CA VAL A 28 8.60 -2.49 -6.75
C VAL A 28 8.71 -3.47 -7.93
N GLU A 29 9.30 -3.02 -9.03
CA GLU A 29 9.54 -3.90 -10.17
C GLU A 29 10.53 -5.02 -9.84
N GLY A 30 10.15 -6.26 -10.18
CA GLY A 30 11.05 -7.41 -10.10
C GLY A 30 11.48 -7.87 -8.71
N ASP A 31 10.96 -7.26 -7.62
CA ASP A 31 11.52 -7.42 -6.26
C ASP A 31 12.99 -6.96 -6.19
N GLU A 32 13.38 -6.04 -7.09
CA GLU A 32 14.72 -5.48 -7.13
C GLU A 32 14.97 -4.55 -5.93
N ILE A 33 16.23 -4.47 -5.52
CA ILE A 33 16.65 -3.69 -4.34
C ILE A 33 17.53 -2.49 -4.68
N GLU A 34 17.88 -2.34 -5.96
CA GLU A 34 18.78 -1.30 -6.44
C GLU A 34 18.09 0.07 -6.52
N ASP A 35 18.84 1.13 -6.21
CA ASP A 35 18.34 2.50 -6.30
C ASP A 35 17.94 2.85 -7.74
N GLY A 36 16.78 3.51 -7.88
CA GLY A 36 16.25 3.91 -9.17
C GLY A 36 15.37 2.87 -9.87
N THR A 37 15.18 1.69 -9.27
CA THR A 37 14.15 0.73 -9.71
C THR A 37 12.77 1.38 -9.78
N GLU A 38 12.03 1.09 -10.84
CA GLU A 38 10.68 1.63 -11.05
C GLU A 38 9.67 1.04 -10.05
N ILE A 39 8.70 1.86 -9.63
CA ILE A 39 7.52 1.38 -8.93
C ILE A 39 6.38 1.26 -9.94
N ALA A 40 5.85 0.05 -10.10
CA ALA A 40 4.85 -0.29 -11.11
C ALA A 40 3.55 -0.80 -10.46
N LEU A 41 2.55 -1.07 -11.31
CA LEU A 41 1.26 -1.63 -10.87
C LEU A 41 1.24 -3.15 -11.05
N TRP A 42 1.31 -3.88 -9.95
CA TRP A 42 1.35 -5.35 -9.94
C TRP A 42 0.05 -5.98 -9.44
N PRO A 43 -0.33 -7.18 -9.94
CA PRO A 43 -1.37 -7.98 -9.31
C PRO A 43 -0.98 -8.30 -7.86
N GLU A 44 -1.96 -8.31 -6.96
CA GLU A 44 -1.75 -8.66 -5.55
C GLU A 44 -1.19 -10.09 -5.42
N LYS A 45 0.05 -10.21 -4.93
CA LYS A 45 0.77 -11.49 -4.78
C LYS A 45 0.43 -12.22 -3.48
N GLU A 46 0.14 -11.48 -2.41
CA GLU A 46 -0.06 -12.06 -1.08
C GLU A 46 -1.43 -11.70 -0.49
N LYS A 47 -2.17 -12.73 -0.06
CA LYS A 47 -3.36 -12.60 0.80
C LYS A 47 -3.03 -12.86 2.28
N SER A 48 -1.77 -13.13 2.60
CA SER A 48 -1.35 -13.54 3.94
C SER A 48 -1.25 -12.32 4.84
N LEU A 49 -2.36 -12.03 5.50
CA LEU A 49 -2.50 -11.04 6.55
C LEU A 49 -1.58 -11.42 7.72
N VAL A 50 -0.45 -10.72 7.87
CA VAL A 50 -0.05 -10.37 9.24
C VAL A 50 -1.25 -9.59 9.79
N GLU A 51 -1.80 -9.99 10.95
CA GLU A 51 -3.16 -9.76 11.47
C GLU A 51 -3.73 -8.31 11.47
N SER A 52 -3.09 -7.30 10.85
CA SER A 52 -3.45 -5.88 10.96
C SER A 52 -3.31 -5.02 9.69
N ILE A 53 -3.31 -5.55 8.46
CA ILE A 53 -3.28 -4.68 7.26
C ILE A 53 -4.68 -4.06 7.01
N LYS A 54 -4.75 -2.73 7.01
CA LYS A 54 -5.94 -1.99 6.56
C LYS A 54 -5.81 -1.67 5.07
N ILE A 55 -6.79 -2.12 4.28
CA ILE A 55 -6.94 -1.71 2.88
C ILE A 55 -7.82 -0.44 2.89
N LEU A 56 -7.26 0.67 2.41
CA LEU A 56 -8.02 1.90 2.13
C LEU A 56 -8.60 1.90 0.72
#